data_AF-A0A3N5Z542-F1
#
_entry.id   AF-A0A3N5Z542-F1
#
_cell.length_a   1.000
_cell.length_b   1.000
_cell.length_c   1.000
_cell.angle_alpha   90.00
_cell.angle_beta   90.00
_cell.angle_gamma   90.00
#
_symmetry.space_group_name_H-M   'P 1'
#
loop_
_entity.id
_entity.type
_entity.pdbx_description
1 polymer ?
#
loop_
_entity_poly.entity_id
_entity_poly.type
_entity_poly.pdbx_seq_one_letter_code
_entity_poly.pdbx_strand_id
1 'polypeptide(L)'
;MKSVSADKDRKNRFFECLWTQAAVVQHKICHTDFQCGTCQFDKAMMRVSERNRRFRKQGLTWKGRGGRIVFWKEKMREKPPGKRPCLHSMKGKIQFRICINDYQCGNCEFDQYFDDQHMVHAVVTPIDIMDIHGFKLPQGYYLHRGHSWIKLEEDLEVRVGIDDFSSRVLGPLDEIKAPLLGKVVSQGDKSIHLRRGNKEASIVSPVSGIVTALNPDMLSSMKKGKRSAYTDGWVMRIRTDSLRESLKSLMIGDEARSFLSEEIDALYQLIEAEKGSLAADGGQLGHDIYGNLSESSWERLTARFF
;
A
#
# COMPACT_ATOMS: atom_id res chain seq x y z
N MET A 1 34.94 -1.81 -14.86
CA MET A 1 34.04 -2.03 -16.03
C MET A 1 33.67 -3.50 -16.14
N LYS A 2 32.69 -4.00 -15.38
CA LYS A 2 32.01 -5.30 -15.61
C LYS A 2 30.67 -5.30 -14.86
N SER A 3 29.60 -4.80 -15.48
CA SER A 3 28.22 -4.98 -14.96
C SER A 3 27.15 -4.57 -15.99
N VAL A 4 27.21 -5.10 -17.21
CA VAL A 4 26.14 -4.92 -18.21
C VAL A 4 25.57 -6.26 -18.70
N SER A 5 26.04 -7.40 -18.19
CA SER A 5 25.66 -8.71 -18.72
C SER A 5 24.45 -9.38 -18.06
N ALA A 6 23.92 -8.87 -16.94
CA ALA A 6 22.83 -9.53 -16.22
C ALA A 6 21.42 -9.17 -16.72
N ASP A 7 21.27 -8.05 -17.45
CA ASP A 7 19.96 -7.49 -17.80
C ASP A 7 19.40 -8.04 -19.14
N LYS A 8 20.24 -8.70 -19.96
CA LYS A 8 19.80 -9.33 -21.22
C LYS A 8 19.20 -10.72 -21.04
N ASP A 9 19.52 -11.45 -19.98
CA ASP A 9 19.05 -12.83 -19.76
C ASP A 9 17.64 -12.93 -19.15
N ARG A 10 17.07 -11.81 -18.69
CA ARG A 10 15.75 -11.79 -18.04
C ARG A 10 14.57 -11.79 -19.04
N LYS A 11 14.81 -11.43 -20.31
CA LYS A 11 13.75 -11.19 -21.31
C LYS A 11 13.13 -12.45 -21.95
N ASN A 12 13.63 -13.66 -21.66
CA ASN A 12 13.10 -14.88 -22.31
C ASN A 12 13.01 -16.11 -21.39
N ARG A 13 12.64 -15.94 -20.12
CA ARG A 13 12.28 -17.08 -19.26
C ARG A 13 10.81 -17.43 -19.45
N PHE A 14 10.55 -18.47 -20.24
CA PHE A 14 9.22 -19.08 -20.32
C PHE A 14 8.97 -19.90 -19.06
N PHE A 15 8.09 -19.43 -18.18
CA PHE A 15 7.71 -20.17 -16.98
C PHE A 15 6.62 -21.20 -17.29
N GLU A 16 6.74 -22.38 -16.69
CA GLU A 16 5.68 -23.38 -16.76
C GLU A 16 4.44 -22.91 -15.97
N CYS A 17 3.25 -23.05 -16.54
CA CYS A 17 1.99 -22.64 -15.90
C CYS A 17 1.69 -23.49 -14.65
N LEU A 18 1.05 -22.89 -13.63
CA LEU A 18 0.67 -23.60 -12.39
C LEU A 18 -0.17 -24.86 -12.64
N TRP A 19 -1.05 -24.83 -13.65
CA TRP A 19 -1.84 -25.99 -14.06
C TRP A 19 -0.99 -27.14 -14.60
N THR A 20 0.12 -26.82 -15.27
CA THR A 20 1.07 -27.81 -15.79
C THR A 20 1.98 -28.31 -14.67
N GLN A 21 2.50 -27.42 -13.82
CA GLN A 21 3.30 -27.78 -12.64
C GLN A 21 2.52 -28.69 -11.67
N ALA A 22 1.20 -28.50 -11.56
CA ALA A 22 0.32 -29.37 -10.79
C ALA A 22 -0.05 -30.69 -11.49
N ALA A 23 0.40 -30.90 -12.73
CA ALA A 23 0.06 -32.02 -13.61
C ALA A 23 -1.45 -32.17 -13.90
N VAL A 24 -2.18 -31.05 -13.95
CA VAL A 24 -3.59 -31.03 -14.40
C VAL A 24 -3.67 -30.96 -15.93
N VAL A 25 -2.72 -30.28 -16.57
CA VAL A 25 -2.57 -30.22 -18.02
C VAL A 25 -1.15 -30.64 -18.42
N GLN A 26 -0.98 -31.12 -19.66
CA GLN A 26 0.30 -31.69 -20.10
C GLN A 26 1.37 -30.65 -20.38
N HIS A 27 1.05 -29.58 -21.10
CA HIS A 27 2.00 -28.54 -21.42
C HIS A 27 1.29 -27.20 -21.60
N LYS A 28 1.62 -26.22 -20.75
CA LYS A 28 1.19 -24.84 -20.90
C LYS A 28 2.25 -23.92 -20.31
N ILE A 29 2.67 -22.96 -21.13
CA ILE A 29 3.58 -21.88 -20.74
C ILE A 29 2.75 -20.71 -20.21
N CYS A 30 3.24 -20.10 -19.13
CA CYS A 30 2.75 -18.85 -18.57
C CYS A 30 3.38 -17.67 -19.31
N HIS A 31 2.54 -16.82 -19.90
CA HIS A 31 2.96 -15.58 -20.56
C HIS A 31 2.54 -14.32 -19.77
N THR A 32 1.85 -14.51 -18.65
CA THR A 32 1.27 -13.44 -17.85
C THR A 32 1.99 -13.29 -16.51
N ASP A 33 3.23 -13.77 -16.41
CA ASP A 33 4.04 -13.75 -15.18
C ASP A 33 3.26 -14.12 -13.90
N PHE A 34 2.47 -15.20 -14.00
CA PHE A 34 1.60 -15.71 -12.94
C PHE A 34 0.52 -14.75 -12.42
N GLN A 35 0.17 -13.70 -13.16
CA GLN A 35 -1.05 -12.89 -12.98
C GLN A 35 -2.30 -13.71 -13.40
N CYS A 36 -2.62 -14.75 -12.62
CA CYS A 36 -3.71 -15.67 -12.94
C CYS A 36 -5.09 -15.00 -12.96
N GLY A 37 -5.31 -13.96 -12.14
CA GLY A 37 -6.60 -13.24 -12.08
C GLY A 37 -7.03 -12.60 -13.41
N THR A 38 -6.09 -12.23 -14.27
CA THR A 38 -6.34 -11.68 -15.61
C THR A 38 -6.15 -12.70 -16.73
N CYS A 39 -5.58 -13.88 -16.44
CA CYS A 39 -5.26 -14.90 -17.43
C CYS A 39 -6.51 -15.62 -17.99
N GLN A 40 -6.72 -15.54 -19.31
CA GLN A 40 -7.87 -16.19 -19.97
C GLN A 40 -7.87 -17.72 -19.83
N PHE A 41 -6.68 -18.34 -19.92
CA PHE A 41 -6.53 -19.78 -19.76
C PHE A 41 -6.91 -20.23 -18.35
N ASP A 42 -6.45 -19.51 -17.33
CA ASP A 42 -6.80 -19.79 -15.93
C ASP A 42 -8.31 -19.68 -15.71
N LYS A 43 -8.93 -18.60 -16.17
CA LYS A 43 -10.39 -18.40 -16.13
C LYS A 43 -11.16 -19.55 -16.78
N ALA A 44 -10.70 -20.06 -17.94
CA ALA A 44 -11.33 -21.19 -18.62
C ALA A 44 -11.19 -22.49 -17.80
N MET A 45 -10.01 -22.77 -17.28
CA MET A 45 -9.73 -23.96 -16.47
C MET A 45 -10.51 -23.95 -15.15
N MET A 46 -10.62 -22.78 -14.50
CA MET A 46 -11.43 -22.58 -13.30
C MET A 46 -12.90 -22.94 -13.55
N ARG A 47 -13.52 -22.40 -14.61
CA ARG A 47 -14.92 -22.72 -14.98
C ARG A 47 -15.15 -24.22 -15.18
N VAL A 48 -14.22 -24.90 -15.87
CA VAL A 48 -14.31 -26.34 -16.11
C VAL A 48 -14.18 -27.12 -14.79
N SER A 49 -13.21 -26.76 -13.94
CA SER A 49 -12.98 -27.43 -12.66
C SER A 49 -14.17 -27.27 -11.69
N GLU A 50 -14.77 -26.07 -11.63
CA GLU A 50 -15.95 -25.80 -10.79
C GLU A 50 -17.17 -26.60 -11.28
N ARG A 51 -17.40 -26.62 -12.59
CA ARG A 51 -18.45 -27.45 -13.19
C ARG A 51 -18.24 -28.93 -12.82
N ASN A 52 -17.03 -29.47 -13.00
CA ASN A 52 -16.75 -30.85 -12.65
C ASN A 52 -16.94 -31.14 -11.15
N ARG A 53 -16.56 -30.20 -10.28
CA ARG A 53 -16.75 -30.30 -8.83
C ARG A 53 -18.24 -30.37 -8.47
N ARG A 54 -19.10 -29.57 -9.12
CA ARG A 54 -20.57 -29.64 -8.94
C ARG A 54 -21.13 -30.99 -9.39
N PHE A 55 -20.72 -31.48 -10.56
CA PHE A 55 -21.15 -32.79 -11.07
C PHE A 55 -20.76 -33.93 -10.14
N ARG A 56 -19.51 -33.95 -9.63
CA ARG A 56 -19.05 -34.98 -8.68
C ARG A 56 -19.84 -34.97 -7.38
N LYS A 57 -20.23 -33.78 -6.87
CA LYS A 57 -21.11 -33.67 -5.69
C LYS A 57 -22.50 -34.29 -5.91
N GLN A 58 -22.96 -34.34 -7.16
CA GLN A 58 -24.23 -34.95 -7.55
C GLN A 58 -24.08 -36.43 -7.94
N GLY A 59 -22.89 -37.03 -7.75
CA GLY A 59 -22.60 -38.40 -8.17
C GLY A 59 -22.46 -38.58 -9.69
N LEU A 60 -22.41 -37.49 -10.45
CA LEU A 60 -22.32 -37.51 -11.91
C LEU A 60 -20.87 -37.34 -12.38
N THR A 61 -20.46 -38.08 -13.41
CA THR A 61 -19.15 -37.95 -14.05
C THR A 61 -19.29 -37.60 -15.52
N TRP A 62 -18.66 -36.50 -15.96
CA TRP A 62 -18.65 -36.11 -17.36
C TRP A 62 -17.65 -36.98 -18.16
N LYS A 63 -18.11 -37.59 -19.25
CA LYS A 63 -17.28 -38.43 -20.13
C LYS A 63 -16.39 -37.54 -21.01
N GLY A 64 -15.09 -37.82 -21.04
CA GLY A 64 -14.10 -37.14 -21.89
C GLY A 64 -12.93 -36.53 -21.13
N ARG A 65 -11.94 -35.99 -21.88
CA ARG A 65 -10.68 -35.47 -21.32
C ARG A 65 -10.89 -34.38 -20.28
N GLY A 66 -11.82 -33.45 -20.51
CA GLY A 66 -12.03 -32.36 -19.57
C GLY A 66 -12.82 -32.74 -18.31
N GLY A 67 -13.41 -33.94 -18.20
CA GLY A 67 -14.09 -34.40 -16.97
C GLY A 67 -13.12 -34.77 -15.85
N ARG A 68 -11.85 -34.97 -16.22
CA ARG A 68 -10.74 -35.28 -15.31
C ARG A 68 -10.12 -34.02 -14.70
N ILE A 69 -10.43 -32.84 -15.24
CA ILE A 69 -9.86 -31.57 -14.78
C ILE A 69 -10.37 -31.24 -13.37
N VAL A 70 -9.43 -30.99 -12.47
CA VAL A 70 -9.64 -30.52 -11.09
C VAL A 70 -8.84 -29.24 -10.88
N PHE A 71 -9.15 -28.47 -9.85
CA PHE A 71 -8.40 -27.25 -9.59
C PHE A 71 -6.95 -27.58 -9.22
N TRP A 72 -5.98 -26.84 -9.75
CA TRP A 72 -4.56 -27.15 -9.54
C TRP A 72 -4.17 -27.16 -8.05
N LYS A 73 -4.75 -26.28 -7.21
CA LYS A 73 -4.51 -26.30 -5.75
C LYS A 73 -5.04 -27.57 -5.09
N GLU A 74 -6.17 -28.12 -5.56
CA GLU A 74 -6.67 -29.42 -5.10
C GLU A 74 -5.67 -30.52 -5.46
N LYS A 75 -5.22 -30.54 -6.72
CA LYS A 75 -4.24 -31.53 -7.19
C LYS A 75 -2.90 -31.45 -6.45
N MET A 76 -2.47 -30.25 -6.08
CA MET A 76 -1.26 -30.05 -5.29
C MET A 76 -1.42 -30.52 -3.84
N ARG A 77 -2.60 -30.37 -3.23
CA ARG A 77 -2.88 -30.87 -1.88
C ARG A 77 -2.89 -32.39 -1.80
N GLU A 78 -3.16 -33.10 -2.90
CA GLU A 78 -3.06 -34.56 -2.95
C GLU A 78 -1.61 -35.08 -2.90
N LYS A 79 -0.61 -34.24 -3.20
CA LYS A 79 0.80 -34.66 -3.17
C LYS A 79 1.29 -34.87 -1.72
N PRO A 80 2.33 -35.69 -1.50
CA PRO A 80 3.00 -35.78 -0.19
C PRO A 80 3.53 -34.41 0.25
N PRO A 81 3.56 -34.07 1.57
CA PRO A 81 3.98 -32.76 2.06
C PRO A 81 5.33 -32.25 1.49
N GLY A 82 6.33 -33.13 1.39
CA GLY A 82 7.65 -32.79 0.81
C GLY A 82 7.63 -32.45 -0.69
N LYS A 83 6.51 -32.73 -1.40
CA LYS A 83 6.31 -32.44 -2.82
C LYS A 83 5.23 -31.37 -3.06
N ARG A 84 4.91 -30.57 -2.03
CA ARG A 84 4.01 -29.43 -2.11
C ARG A 84 4.81 -28.13 -2.14
N PRO A 85 5.38 -27.69 -3.28
CA PRO A 85 6.14 -26.44 -3.31
C PRO A 85 5.27 -25.23 -2.94
N CYS A 86 5.85 -24.26 -2.26
CA CYS A 86 5.24 -22.94 -2.02
C CYS A 86 4.93 -22.25 -3.35
N LEU A 87 3.89 -21.42 -3.38
CA LEU A 87 3.54 -20.66 -4.58
C LEU A 87 4.70 -19.76 -5.05
N HIS A 88 5.46 -19.14 -4.15
CA HIS A 88 6.66 -18.38 -4.52
C HIS A 88 7.75 -19.27 -5.16
N SER A 89 7.91 -20.52 -4.71
CA SER A 89 8.83 -21.49 -5.33
C SER A 89 8.34 -21.88 -6.72
N MET A 90 7.04 -22.17 -6.87
CA MET A 90 6.41 -22.48 -8.16
C MET A 90 6.54 -21.33 -9.16
N LYS A 91 6.47 -20.08 -8.69
CA LYS A 91 6.68 -18.87 -9.48
C LYS A 91 8.16 -18.56 -9.76
N GLY A 92 9.09 -19.36 -9.21
CA GLY A 92 10.53 -19.13 -9.36
C GLY A 92 11.06 -17.90 -8.61
N LYS A 93 10.30 -17.35 -7.65
CA LYS A 93 10.70 -16.19 -6.84
C LYS A 93 11.69 -16.57 -5.72
N ILE A 94 11.68 -17.83 -5.30
CA ILE A 94 12.59 -18.41 -4.29
C ILE A 94 13.03 -19.80 -4.75
N GLN A 95 14.15 -20.31 -4.21
CA GLN A 95 14.70 -21.63 -4.60
C GLN A 95 13.69 -22.77 -4.40
N PHE A 96 13.46 -23.20 -3.14
CA PHE A 96 12.47 -24.23 -2.83
C PHE A 96 12.04 -24.12 -1.37
N ARG A 97 10.73 -24.11 -1.15
CA ARG A 97 10.10 -24.15 0.17
C ARG A 97 8.83 -24.98 0.03
N ILE A 98 8.47 -25.74 1.05
CA ILE A 98 7.18 -26.45 1.06
C ILE A 98 6.04 -25.52 1.50
N CYS A 99 4.86 -25.70 0.93
CA CYS A 99 3.63 -25.05 1.36
C CYS A 99 3.05 -25.82 2.56
N ILE A 100 2.93 -25.14 3.70
CA ILE A 100 2.30 -25.68 4.92
C ILE A 100 0.85 -25.18 5.09
N ASN A 101 0.42 -24.21 4.29
CA ASN A 101 -0.86 -23.53 4.44
C ASN A 101 -1.85 -23.86 3.30
N ASP A 102 -1.77 -25.07 2.74
CA ASP A 102 -2.73 -25.56 1.73
C ASP A 102 -3.01 -24.61 0.55
N TYR A 103 -2.00 -23.84 0.16
CA TYR A 103 -2.07 -22.82 -0.91
C TYR A 103 -3.09 -21.70 -0.66
N GLN A 104 -3.45 -21.47 0.60
CA GLN A 104 -4.24 -20.32 1.08
C GLN A 104 -3.33 -19.11 1.32
N CYS A 105 -2.69 -18.61 0.26
CA CYS A 105 -1.72 -17.52 0.34
C CYS A 105 -2.26 -16.24 1.01
N GLY A 106 -3.55 -15.91 0.82
CA GLY A 106 -4.14 -14.69 1.38
C GLY A 106 -4.18 -14.59 2.90
N ASN A 107 -3.85 -15.67 3.62
CA ASN A 107 -3.62 -15.70 5.06
C ASN A 107 -2.37 -16.55 5.37
N CYS A 108 -1.30 -16.37 4.61
CA CYS A 108 -0.06 -17.10 4.82
C CYS A 108 1.00 -16.14 5.36
N GLU A 109 1.46 -16.37 6.59
CA GLU A 109 2.51 -15.56 7.23
C GLU A 109 3.78 -15.45 6.37
N PHE A 110 4.12 -16.50 5.62
CA PHE A 110 5.27 -16.46 4.73
C PHE A 110 5.02 -15.62 3.48
N ASP A 111 3.82 -15.66 2.90
CA ASP A 111 3.44 -14.84 1.74
C ASP A 111 3.49 -13.36 2.11
N GLN A 112 2.92 -13.05 3.29
CA GLN A 112 2.99 -11.72 3.90
C GLN A 112 4.42 -11.25 4.15
N TYR A 113 5.25 -12.06 4.84
CA TYR A 113 6.67 -11.73 5.07
C TYR A 113 7.44 -11.57 3.76
N PHE A 114 7.18 -12.44 2.78
CA PHE A 114 7.85 -12.40 1.49
C PHE A 114 7.52 -11.12 0.74
N ASP A 115 6.24 -10.72 0.72
CA ASP A 115 5.82 -9.46 0.11
C ASP A 115 6.43 -8.27 0.87
N ASP A 116 6.42 -8.27 2.21
CA ASP A 116 7.05 -7.20 3.01
C ASP A 116 8.55 -7.02 2.70
N GLN A 117 9.29 -8.10 2.47
CA GLN A 117 10.75 -8.05 2.20
C GLN A 117 11.09 -7.83 0.71
N HIS A 118 10.25 -8.33 -0.20
CA HIS A 118 10.52 -8.33 -1.65
C HIS A 118 9.64 -7.39 -2.46
N MET A 119 8.80 -6.59 -1.79
CA MET A 119 8.35 -5.35 -2.37
C MET A 119 9.57 -4.49 -2.66
N VAL A 120 10.06 -4.60 -3.90
CA VAL A 120 10.74 -3.50 -4.55
C VAL A 120 9.69 -2.40 -4.56
N HIS A 121 9.68 -1.57 -3.53
CA HIS A 121 9.18 -0.22 -3.67
C HIS A 121 10.04 0.34 -4.80
N ALA A 122 9.52 0.32 -6.03
CA ALA A 122 9.81 1.44 -6.88
C ALA A 122 9.35 2.63 -6.03
N VAL A 123 10.28 3.25 -5.31
CA VAL A 123 10.08 4.56 -4.74
C VAL A 123 9.90 5.41 -5.97
N VAL A 124 8.66 5.47 -6.44
CA VAL A 124 8.28 6.34 -7.55
C VAL A 124 8.36 7.72 -6.92
N THR A 125 9.56 8.29 -6.95
CA THR A 125 9.77 9.71 -6.74
C THR A 125 8.85 10.41 -7.72
N PRO A 126 7.89 11.20 -7.24
CA PRO A 126 7.00 11.91 -8.13
C PRO A 126 7.84 12.78 -9.06
N ILE A 127 7.59 12.65 -10.36
CA ILE A 127 8.33 13.41 -11.38
C ILE A 127 7.94 14.89 -11.32
N ASP A 128 6.70 15.16 -10.90
CA ASP A 128 6.15 16.51 -10.77
C ASP A 128 5.68 16.76 -9.33
N ILE A 129 6.35 17.68 -8.65
CA ILE A 129 6.08 18.10 -7.27
C ILE A 129 5.75 19.58 -7.31
N MET A 130 4.52 19.93 -6.99
CA MET A 130 4.12 21.32 -6.79
C MET A 130 4.70 21.82 -5.47
N ASP A 131 5.31 23.00 -5.52
CA ASP A 131 5.70 23.77 -4.34
C ASP A 131 4.63 24.84 -4.10
N ILE A 132 4.01 24.77 -2.92
CA ILE A 132 2.95 25.66 -2.47
C ILE A 132 3.50 26.36 -1.23
N HIS A 133 4.03 27.58 -1.38
CA HIS A 133 4.63 28.35 -0.29
C HIS A 133 5.69 27.58 0.52
N GLY A 134 6.50 26.75 -0.16
CA GLY A 134 7.54 25.91 0.42
C GLY A 134 7.05 24.53 0.88
N PHE A 135 5.76 24.24 0.84
CA PHE A 135 5.19 22.91 1.12
C PHE A 135 5.04 22.11 -0.15
N LYS A 136 5.29 20.80 -0.06
CA LYS A 136 5.31 19.92 -1.22
C LYS A 136 3.95 19.25 -1.41
N LEU A 137 3.45 19.22 -2.64
CA LEU A 137 2.33 18.39 -3.05
C LEU A 137 2.64 17.74 -4.41
N PRO A 138 2.91 16.43 -4.44
CA PRO A 138 3.12 15.74 -5.70
C PRO A 138 1.83 15.48 -6.47
N GLN A 139 1.92 15.44 -7.80
CA GLN A 139 0.81 15.01 -8.64
C GLN A 139 0.48 13.51 -8.43
N GLY A 140 -0.78 13.16 -8.65
CA GLY A 140 -1.27 11.77 -8.54
C GLY A 140 -1.56 11.30 -7.11
N TYR A 141 -1.54 12.21 -6.14
CA TYR A 141 -1.98 11.97 -4.76
C TYR A 141 -3.33 12.63 -4.54
N TYR A 142 -4.23 11.91 -3.87
CA TYR A 142 -5.49 12.47 -3.39
C TYR A 142 -5.32 12.85 -1.93
N LEU A 143 -5.83 14.01 -1.55
CA LEU A 143 -5.70 14.59 -0.22
C LEU A 143 -7.05 14.63 0.49
N HIS A 144 -7.06 14.23 1.75
CA HIS A 144 -8.21 14.40 2.64
C HIS A 144 -8.06 15.71 3.42
N ARG A 145 -9.18 16.37 3.75
CA ARG A 145 -9.18 17.64 4.51
C ARG A 145 -8.53 17.55 5.89
N GLY A 146 -8.50 16.35 6.48
CA GLY A 146 -7.76 16.06 7.71
C GLY A 146 -6.28 15.74 7.49
N HIS A 147 -5.69 16.22 6.39
CA HIS A 147 -4.27 16.15 6.05
C HIS A 147 -3.63 14.75 5.97
N SER A 148 -4.45 13.72 5.68
CA SER A 148 -3.96 12.44 5.16
C SER A 148 -4.05 12.40 3.65
N TRP A 149 -3.19 11.63 3.00
CA TRP A 149 -3.22 11.41 1.57
C TRP A 149 -3.42 9.94 1.22
N ILE A 150 -3.93 9.69 0.01
CA ILE A 150 -3.83 8.38 -0.64
C ILE A 150 -3.08 8.44 -1.96
N LYS A 151 -2.37 7.35 -2.24
CA LYS A 151 -1.86 7.02 -3.58
C LYS A 151 -2.46 5.69 -4.01
N LEU A 152 -3.03 5.68 -5.21
CA LEU A 152 -3.59 4.47 -5.79
C LEU A 152 -2.47 3.48 -6.12
N GLU A 153 -2.67 2.23 -5.71
CA GLU A 153 -1.82 1.10 -6.07
C GLU A 153 -2.64 0.10 -6.92
N GLU A 154 -2.05 -1.05 -7.24
CA GLU A 154 -2.75 -2.13 -7.95
C GLU A 154 -3.79 -2.84 -7.05
N ASP A 155 -4.70 -3.61 -7.64
CA ASP A 155 -5.63 -4.52 -6.92
C ASP A 155 -6.51 -3.88 -5.83
N LEU A 156 -7.05 -2.68 -6.08
CA LEU A 156 -7.91 -1.92 -5.14
C LEU A 156 -7.24 -1.61 -3.79
N GLU A 157 -5.91 -1.59 -3.78
CA GLU A 157 -5.12 -1.15 -2.65
C GLU A 157 -4.75 0.32 -2.80
N VAL A 158 -4.67 1.02 -1.67
CA VAL A 158 -4.15 2.38 -1.61
C VAL A 158 -3.07 2.47 -0.53
N ARG A 159 -2.02 3.24 -0.80
CA ARG A 159 -1.11 3.73 0.24
C ARG A 159 -1.72 4.93 0.92
N VAL A 160 -1.59 4.99 2.24
CA VAL A 160 -2.02 6.11 3.07
C VAL A 160 -0.83 6.69 3.82
N GLY A 161 -0.75 8.01 3.93
CA GLY A 161 0.23 8.69 4.78
C GLY A 161 -0.27 10.04 5.26
N ILE A 162 0.58 10.76 5.99
CA ILE A 162 0.35 12.16 6.40
C ILE A 162 1.03 13.10 5.41
N ASP A 163 0.43 14.24 5.12
CA ASP A 163 0.97 15.18 4.15
C ASP A 163 2.19 15.98 4.66
N ASP A 164 2.83 16.73 3.77
CA ASP A 164 3.99 17.56 4.12
C ASP A 164 3.61 18.68 5.08
N PHE A 165 2.37 19.19 5.01
CA PHE A 165 1.85 20.18 5.94
C PHE A 165 1.85 19.66 7.39
N SER A 166 1.21 18.52 7.63
CA SER A 166 1.17 17.86 8.95
C SER A 166 2.54 17.53 9.47
N SER A 167 3.39 17.00 8.60
CA SER A 167 4.75 16.59 8.94
C SER A 167 5.57 17.76 9.44
N ARG A 168 5.35 18.98 8.91
CA ARG A 168 6.06 20.20 9.32
C ARG A 168 5.42 20.93 10.48
N VAL A 169 4.08 20.91 10.56
CA VAL A 169 3.33 21.54 11.65
C VAL A 169 3.57 20.81 12.97
N LEU A 170 3.45 19.48 12.96
CA LEU A 170 3.51 18.66 14.18
C LEU A 170 4.89 18.03 14.43
N GLY A 171 5.69 17.84 13.38
CA GLY A 171 6.98 17.18 13.47
C GLY A 171 8.11 18.06 14.02
N PRO A 172 9.25 17.47 14.43
CA PRO A 172 9.56 16.04 14.35
C PRO A 172 8.74 15.20 15.34
N LEU A 173 8.25 14.06 14.87
CA LEU A 173 7.44 13.13 15.66
C LEU A 173 8.33 12.06 16.31
N ASP A 174 8.02 11.69 17.54
CA ASP A 174 8.68 10.59 18.25
C ASP A 174 8.08 9.24 17.88
N GLU A 175 6.77 9.22 17.59
CA GLU A 175 6.03 8.00 17.33
C GLU A 175 4.84 8.26 16.40
N ILE A 176 4.60 7.30 15.52
CA ILE A 176 3.38 7.19 14.70
C ILE A 176 2.78 5.82 14.97
N LYS A 177 1.51 5.77 15.36
CA LYS A 177 0.74 4.54 15.51
C LYS A 177 -0.35 4.48 14.45
N ALA A 178 -0.59 3.29 13.93
CA ALA A 178 -1.66 3.00 12.99
C ALA A 178 -2.37 1.70 13.39
N PRO A 179 -3.57 1.41 12.87
CA PRO A 179 -4.31 0.20 13.20
C PRO A 179 -3.56 -1.04 12.71
N LEU A 180 -3.68 -2.15 13.44
CA LEU A 180 -2.99 -3.40 13.12
C LEU A 180 -3.46 -4.00 11.78
N LEU A 181 -2.60 -4.83 11.18
CA LEU A 181 -2.92 -5.60 9.97
C LEU A 181 -4.23 -6.40 10.17
N GLY A 182 -5.10 -6.36 9.16
CA GLY A 182 -6.42 -6.98 9.18
C GLY A 182 -7.52 -6.16 9.89
N LYS A 183 -7.21 -5.02 10.51
CA LYS A 183 -8.24 -4.16 11.12
C LYS A 183 -9.02 -3.40 10.06
N VAL A 184 -10.31 -3.21 10.33
CA VAL A 184 -11.20 -2.35 9.54
C VAL A 184 -11.03 -0.92 10.02
N VAL A 185 -10.97 0.01 9.07
CA VAL A 185 -11.00 1.46 9.30
C VAL A 185 -12.10 2.09 8.46
N SER A 186 -12.73 3.15 8.95
CA SER A 186 -13.71 3.93 8.19
C SER A 186 -13.11 5.27 7.77
N GLN A 187 -13.51 5.76 6.60
CA GLN A 187 -13.17 7.12 6.17
C GLN A 187 -13.63 8.13 7.23
N GLY A 188 -12.73 9.03 7.62
CA GLY A 188 -12.96 10.01 8.69
C GLY A 188 -12.59 9.52 10.11
N ASP A 189 -12.35 8.22 10.32
CA ASP A 189 -11.94 7.72 11.63
C ASP A 189 -10.50 8.16 11.95
N LYS A 190 -10.29 8.70 13.16
CA LYS A 190 -8.96 9.02 13.71
C LYS A 190 -8.15 7.74 13.89
N SER A 191 -7.40 7.35 12.87
CA SER A 191 -6.75 6.04 12.75
C SER A 191 -5.23 6.11 12.87
N ILE A 192 -4.63 7.25 12.51
CA ILE A 192 -3.19 7.47 12.62
C ILE A 192 -2.96 8.41 13.82
N HIS A 193 -2.27 7.93 14.85
CA HIS A 193 -1.95 8.71 16.04
C HIS A 193 -0.50 9.16 16.00
N LEU A 194 -0.26 10.44 16.26
CA LEU A 194 1.04 11.09 16.20
C LEU A 194 1.44 11.55 17.61
N ARG A 195 2.69 11.35 17.99
CA ARG A 195 3.20 11.79 19.30
C ARG A 195 4.50 12.58 19.15
N ARG A 196 4.60 13.69 19.88
CA ARG A 196 5.81 14.50 20.06
C ARG A 196 5.93 14.92 21.52
N GLY A 197 6.94 14.41 22.22
CA GLY A 197 7.09 14.48 23.66
C GLY A 197 5.85 13.93 24.36
N ASN A 198 5.20 14.79 25.13
CA ASN A 198 3.95 14.52 25.84
C ASN A 198 2.71 15.01 25.07
N LYS A 199 2.87 15.45 23.82
CA LYS A 199 1.80 15.97 22.99
C LYS A 199 1.34 14.90 22.00
N GLU A 200 0.03 14.82 21.81
CA GLU A 200 -0.62 13.87 20.91
C GLU A 200 -1.52 14.59 19.91
N ALA A 201 -1.58 14.05 18.69
CA ALA A 201 -2.50 14.45 17.64
C ALA A 201 -2.99 13.20 16.91
N SER A 202 -4.07 13.33 16.14
CA SER A 202 -4.61 12.22 15.36
C SER A 202 -5.04 12.67 14.00
N ILE A 203 -4.75 11.85 12.99
CA ILE A 203 -5.10 12.05 11.60
C ILE A 203 -6.14 11.00 11.21
N VAL A 204 -7.09 11.44 10.40
CA VAL A 204 -8.21 10.61 9.94
C VAL A 204 -7.81 9.68 8.79
N SER A 205 -8.45 8.53 8.71
CA SER A 205 -8.32 7.66 7.54
C SER A 205 -9.00 8.32 6.34
N PRO A 206 -8.33 8.44 5.18
CA PRO A 206 -8.92 9.03 3.99
C PRO A 206 -9.88 8.08 3.26
N VAL A 207 -9.90 6.79 3.59
CA VAL A 207 -10.77 5.77 2.97
C VAL A 207 -11.27 4.75 3.98
N SER A 208 -12.38 4.08 3.67
CA SER A 208 -12.85 2.90 4.41
C SER A 208 -12.27 1.63 3.81
N GLY A 209 -11.85 0.68 4.64
CA GLY A 209 -11.34 -0.61 4.17
C GLY A 209 -10.63 -1.42 5.24
N ILE A 210 -9.80 -2.38 4.80
CA ILE A 210 -9.03 -3.26 5.67
C ILE A 210 -7.56 -2.93 5.53
N VAL A 211 -6.85 -2.75 6.66
CA VAL A 211 -5.40 -2.53 6.68
C VAL A 211 -4.68 -3.79 6.21
N THR A 212 -3.92 -3.69 5.12
CA THR A 212 -3.23 -4.81 4.45
C THR A 212 -1.72 -4.79 4.63
N ALA A 213 -1.13 -3.61 4.85
CA ALA A 213 0.29 -3.47 5.12
C ALA A 213 0.54 -2.28 6.06
N LEU A 214 1.66 -2.31 6.77
CA LEU A 214 2.14 -1.23 7.63
C LEU A 214 3.58 -0.90 7.23
N ASN A 215 3.96 0.38 7.27
CA ASN A 215 5.33 0.76 6.99
C ASN A 215 6.18 0.61 8.25
N PRO A 216 7.05 -0.42 8.36
CA PRO A 216 7.85 -0.63 9.55
C PRO A 216 8.79 0.56 9.81
N ASP A 217 9.27 1.22 8.76
CA ASP A 217 10.16 2.37 8.92
C ASP A 217 9.45 3.51 9.64
N MET A 218 8.18 3.76 9.36
CA MET A 218 7.39 4.82 9.99
C MET A 218 6.91 4.47 11.40
N LEU A 219 6.69 3.19 11.67
CA LEU A 219 6.22 2.71 12.98
C LEU A 219 7.36 2.47 13.99
N SER A 220 8.56 2.13 13.52
CA SER A 220 9.73 2.05 14.39
C SER A 220 10.19 3.46 14.74
N SER A 221 9.96 3.89 15.99
CA SER A 221 10.64 5.06 16.54
C SER A 221 12.14 4.86 16.32
N MET A 222 12.82 5.78 15.62
CA MET A 222 14.27 6.05 15.70
C MET A 222 14.73 6.89 14.51
N LYS A 223 14.89 8.21 14.73
CA LYS A 223 16.03 9.03 14.29
C LYS A 223 16.65 8.73 12.91
N LYS A 224 15.86 8.52 11.85
CA LYS A 224 16.38 8.24 10.51
C LYS A 224 15.87 9.24 9.48
N GLY A 225 16.67 10.29 9.31
CA GLY A 225 16.72 11.14 8.11
C GLY A 225 15.47 11.96 7.81
N LYS A 226 15.62 13.00 7.00
CA LYS A 226 14.50 13.73 6.43
C LYS A 226 13.77 12.80 5.46
N ARG A 227 12.65 12.23 5.87
CA ARG A 227 11.81 11.39 5.00
C ARG A 227 10.82 12.26 4.25
N SER A 228 10.63 11.96 2.98
CA SER A 228 9.62 12.64 2.18
C SER A 228 8.24 12.09 2.53
N ALA A 229 7.31 12.97 2.89
CA ALA A 229 5.95 12.64 3.32
C ALA A 229 5.22 11.69 2.35
N TYR A 230 5.46 11.82 1.04
CA TYR A 230 4.70 11.14 -0.01
C TYR A 230 5.38 9.89 -0.59
N THR A 231 6.68 9.70 -0.38
CA THR A 231 7.43 8.57 -0.94
C THR A 231 7.66 7.50 0.11
N ASP A 232 8.65 7.72 0.97
CA ASP A 232 9.02 6.80 2.05
C ASP A 232 8.17 7.01 3.30
N GLY A 233 7.40 8.11 3.36
CA GLY A 233 6.54 8.51 4.48
C GLY A 233 5.15 7.89 4.51
N TRP A 234 4.85 6.88 3.70
CA TRP A 234 3.57 6.16 3.80
C TRP A 234 3.47 5.43 5.14
N VAL A 235 2.29 5.40 5.76
CA VAL A 235 2.06 4.85 7.10
C VAL A 235 1.47 3.44 7.03
N MET A 236 0.44 3.26 6.20
CA MET A 236 -0.27 1.99 6.05
C MET A 236 -0.81 1.82 4.63
N ARG A 237 -1.23 0.59 4.31
CA ARG A 237 -2.03 0.31 3.12
C ARG A 237 -3.39 -0.20 3.49
N ILE A 238 -4.35 0.15 2.66
CA ILE A 238 -5.74 -0.24 2.83
C ILE A 238 -6.24 -0.83 1.52
N ARG A 239 -6.81 -2.03 1.60
CA ARG A 239 -7.67 -2.56 0.53
C ARG A 239 -9.08 -2.02 0.74
N THR A 240 -9.65 -1.43 -0.31
CA THR A 240 -10.99 -0.82 -0.26
C THR A 240 -11.85 -1.26 -1.43
N ASP A 241 -13.03 -1.80 -1.11
CA ASP A 241 -14.03 -2.15 -2.12
C ASP A 241 -14.91 -0.93 -2.51
N SER A 242 -14.74 0.19 -1.80
CA SER A 242 -15.55 1.41 -1.93
C SER A 242 -14.73 2.60 -2.46
N LEU A 243 -13.61 2.34 -3.14
CA LEU A 243 -12.67 3.37 -3.59
C LEU A 243 -13.36 4.53 -4.32
N ARG A 244 -14.26 4.21 -5.26
CA ARG A 244 -14.96 5.22 -6.05
C ARG A 244 -15.79 6.19 -5.20
N GLU A 245 -16.42 5.70 -4.13
CA GLU A 245 -17.19 6.55 -3.22
C GLU A 245 -16.25 7.38 -2.34
N SER A 246 -15.21 6.76 -1.77
CA SER A 246 -14.23 7.48 -0.95
C SER A 246 -13.50 8.58 -1.72
N LEU A 247 -13.20 8.38 -3.01
CA LEU A 247 -12.55 9.39 -3.85
C LEU A 247 -13.38 10.67 -4.04
N LYS A 248 -14.72 10.63 -3.90
CA LYS A 248 -15.57 11.81 -4.07
C LYS A 248 -15.38 12.87 -2.98
N SER A 249 -14.91 12.46 -1.80
CA SER A 249 -14.64 13.35 -0.67
C SER A 249 -13.17 13.71 -0.52
N LEU A 250 -12.32 13.29 -1.48
CA LEU A 250 -10.91 13.63 -1.54
C LEU A 250 -10.63 14.65 -2.65
N MET A 251 -9.55 15.39 -2.47
CA MET A 251 -9.13 16.49 -3.34
C MET A 251 -7.91 16.05 -4.16
N ILE A 252 -7.81 16.46 -5.42
CA ILE A 252 -6.62 16.21 -6.26
C ILE A 252 -6.34 17.40 -7.19
N GLY A 253 -5.09 17.55 -7.62
CA GLY A 253 -4.70 18.59 -8.57
C GLY A 253 -4.94 19.99 -7.98
N ASP A 254 -5.60 20.86 -8.75
CA ASP A 254 -5.85 22.24 -8.36
C ASP A 254 -6.71 22.36 -7.09
N GLU A 255 -7.63 21.43 -6.84
CA GLU A 255 -8.45 21.44 -5.61
C GLU A 255 -7.58 21.22 -4.37
N ALA A 256 -6.70 20.21 -4.41
CA ALA A 256 -5.77 19.93 -3.32
C ALA A 256 -4.76 21.06 -3.15
N ARG A 257 -4.34 21.69 -4.26
CA ARG A 257 -3.45 22.85 -4.24
C ARG A 257 -4.10 24.05 -3.55
N SER A 258 -5.32 24.41 -3.92
CA SER A 258 -6.05 25.52 -3.32
C SER A 258 -6.29 25.28 -1.84
N PHE A 259 -6.72 24.08 -1.46
CA PHE A 259 -6.89 23.70 -0.06
C PHE A 259 -5.59 23.87 0.75
N LEU A 260 -4.46 23.34 0.25
CA LEU A 260 -3.18 23.50 0.96
C LEU A 260 -2.75 24.97 1.03
N SER A 261 -2.97 25.76 -0.02
CA SER A 261 -2.66 27.20 0.00
C SER A 261 -3.44 27.91 1.12
N GLU A 262 -4.74 27.64 1.23
CA GLU A 262 -5.60 28.22 2.28
C GLU A 262 -5.16 27.79 3.69
N GLU A 263 -4.79 26.53 3.88
CA GLU A 263 -4.30 26.04 5.18
C GLU A 263 -2.95 26.64 5.54
N ILE A 264 -2.07 26.87 4.56
CA ILE A 264 -0.79 27.54 4.77
C ILE A 264 -0.99 29.01 5.12
N ASP A 265 -1.88 29.73 4.44
CA ASP A 265 -2.21 31.12 4.76
C ASP A 265 -2.80 31.25 6.18
N ALA A 266 -3.69 30.33 6.54
CA ALA A 266 -4.24 30.26 7.90
C ALA A 266 -3.16 29.96 8.96
N LEU A 267 -2.16 29.14 8.61
CA LEU A 267 -1.02 28.86 9.49
C LEU A 267 -0.15 30.10 9.69
N TYR A 268 0.13 30.86 8.63
CA TYR A 268 0.85 32.14 8.75
C TYR A 268 0.12 33.10 9.70
N GLN A 269 -1.19 33.27 9.52
CA GLN A 269 -2.00 34.14 10.39
C GLN A 269 -1.97 33.68 11.86
N LEU A 270 -2.03 32.38 12.12
CA LEU A 270 -1.94 31.83 13.48
C LEU A 270 -0.58 32.13 14.12
N ILE A 271 0.51 31.98 13.35
CA ILE A 271 1.86 32.26 13.83
C ILE A 271 2.05 33.76 14.07
N GLU A 272 1.60 34.62 13.16
CA GLU A 272 1.67 36.08 13.31
C GLU A 272 0.91 36.57 14.54
N ALA A 273 -0.27 36.00 14.81
CA ALA A 273 -1.05 36.33 16.00
C ALA A 273 -0.31 36.00 17.32
N GLU A 274 0.61 35.03 17.30
CA GLU A 274 1.39 34.64 18.47
C GLU A 274 2.73 35.36 18.58
N LYS A 275 3.47 35.46 17.47
CA LYS A 275 4.83 36.01 17.45
C LYS A 275 4.89 37.49 17.08
N GLY A 276 3.77 38.09 16.70
CA GLY A 276 3.74 39.40 16.05
C GLY A 276 4.08 39.31 14.56
N SER A 277 4.18 40.47 13.91
CA SER A 277 4.39 40.56 12.47
C SER A 277 5.70 39.86 12.05
N LEU A 278 5.59 38.84 11.21
CA LEU A 278 6.72 38.15 10.58
C LEU A 278 7.24 38.99 9.39
N ALA A 279 7.69 40.24 9.62
CA ALA A 279 7.99 41.16 8.52
C ALA A 279 9.50 41.26 8.20
N ALA A 280 9.88 40.88 6.97
CA ALA A 280 10.59 41.71 5.96
C ALA A 280 11.33 40.89 4.87
N ASP A 281 11.65 39.61 5.10
CA ASP A 281 12.59 38.86 4.24
C ASP A 281 11.95 37.85 3.27
N GLY A 282 10.62 37.66 3.33
CA GLY A 282 9.95 36.65 2.51
C GLY A 282 10.41 35.21 2.82
N GLY A 283 10.90 34.96 4.03
CA GLY A 283 11.38 33.65 4.47
C GLY A 283 10.26 32.60 4.48
N GLN A 284 10.56 31.42 3.92
CA GLN A 284 9.65 30.27 3.99
C GLN A 284 9.62 29.68 5.41
N LEU A 285 8.47 29.16 5.83
CA LEU A 285 8.35 28.43 7.11
C LEU A 285 9.35 27.27 7.19
N GLY A 286 9.91 27.05 8.38
CA GLY A 286 10.85 25.95 8.64
C GLY A 286 10.20 24.56 8.56
N HIS A 287 10.96 23.51 8.84
CA HIS A 287 10.44 22.13 8.89
C HIS A 287 9.89 21.72 10.25
N ASP A 288 10.24 22.41 11.33
CA ASP A 288 9.76 22.16 12.69
C ASP A 288 8.98 23.40 13.17
N ILE A 289 7.71 23.50 12.78
CA ILE A 289 6.92 24.71 13.03
C ILE A 289 6.56 24.79 14.52
N TYR A 290 5.95 23.74 15.08
CA TYR A 290 5.61 23.72 16.50
C TYR A 290 6.82 23.91 17.42
N GLY A 291 7.99 23.34 17.11
CA GLY A 291 9.20 23.49 17.93
C GLY A 291 9.73 24.92 18.01
N ASN A 292 9.23 25.80 17.13
CA ASN A 292 9.54 27.23 17.17
C ASN A 292 8.43 28.06 17.82
N LEU A 293 7.32 27.47 18.27
CA LEU A 293 6.20 28.16 18.93
C LEU A 293 6.19 27.88 20.45
N SER A 294 5.29 28.55 21.18
CA SER A 294 5.09 28.27 22.60
C SER A 294 4.41 26.92 22.83
N GLU A 295 4.50 26.39 24.06
CA GLU A 295 3.91 25.08 24.39
C GLU A 295 2.38 25.04 24.21
N SER A 296 1.70 26.18 24.38
CA SER A 296 0.23 26.34 24.24
C SER A 296 -0.24 26.38 22.79
N SER A 297 0.69 26.41 21.83
CA SER A 297 0.39 26.43 20.40
C SER A 297 0.00 25.06 19.89
N TRP A 298 0.37 23.98 20.60
CA TRP A 298 -0.02 22.63 20.19
C TRP A 298 -1.53 22.48 20.11
N GLU A 299 -2.25 22.89 21.17
CA GLU A 299 -3.70 22.79 21.24
C GLU A 299 -4.37 23.66 20.17
N ARG A 300 -3.82 24.85 19.88
CA ARG A 300 -4.33 25.75 18.83
C ARG A 300 -4.10 25.19 17.42
N LEU A 301 -2.92 24.67 17.14
CA LEU A 301 -2.58 24.04 15.86
C LEU A 301 -3.46 22.80 15.64
N THR A 302 -3.55 21.93 16.64
CA THR A 302 -4.39 20.72 16.56
C THR A 302 -5.85 21.05 16.35
N ALA A 303 -6.42 21.98 17.13
CA ALA A 303 -7.82 22.36 16.99
C ALA A 303 -8.16 23.04 15.65
N ARG A 304 -7.20 23.74 15.01
CA ARG A 304 -7.44 24.42 13.73
C ARG A 304 -7.32 23.50 12.52
N PHE A 305 -6.37 22.57 12.54
CA PHE A 305 -5.97 21.83 11.35
C PHE A 305 -6.34 20.33 11.39
N PHE A 306 -6.65 19.73 12.56
CA PHE A 306 -6.79 18.27 12.73
C PHE A 306 -8.01 17.82 13.55
#